data_AF-A0A845I216-F1
#
_entry.id   AF-A0A845I216-F1
#
_cell.length_a   1.000
_cell.length_b   1.000
_cell.length_c   1.000
_cell.angle_alpha   90.00
_cell.angle_beta   90.00
_cell.angle_gamma   90.00
#
_symmetry.space_group_name_H-M   'P 1'
#
loop_
_entity.id
_entity.type
_entity.pdbx_description
1 polymer ?
#
loop_
_entity_poly.entity_id
_entity_poly.type
_entity_poly.pdbx_seq_one_letter_code
_entity_poly.pdbx_strand_id
1 'polypeptide(L)'
;MNDDNFFSINRLVEFGLGVAVARQMTESMNQALSATRIPGIHTPPAAPTLHHYHVLLDGKPAGPFTEQELSRLITSGQLSKDSHVWRPGMAKWDKAENDAYILRLVALSPPPFSAEG
;
A
#
# COMPACT_ATOMS: atom_id res chain seq x y z
N MET A 1 43.42 49.82 18.98
CA MET A 1 43.26 50.03 17.52
C MET A 1 43.77 48.77 16.84
N ASN A 2 42.91 47.83 16.46
CA ASN A 2 42.09 47.77 15.23
C ASN A 2 42.83 46.99 14.13
N ASP A 3 42.72 45.66 14.14
CA ASP A 3 43.15 44.78 13.03
C ASP A 3 42.28 43.51 12.86
N ASP A 4 41.01 43.52 13.32
CA ASP A 4 40.08 42.39 13.11
C ASP A 4 39.13 42.61 11.92
N ASN A 5 39.24 43.76 11.25
CA ASN A 5 38.24 44.20 10.27
C ASN A 5 38.56 43.75 8.82
N PHE A 6 39.80 43.36 8.51
CA PHE A 6 40.19 43.09 7.11
C PHE A 6 39.95 41.64 6.66
N PHE A 7 39.94 40.67 7.58
CA PHE A 7 39.70 39.26 7.26
C PHE A 7 38.21 38.90 7.11
N SER A 8 37.31 39.65 7.74
CA SER A 8 35.88 39.35 7.76
C SER A 8 35.14 39.80 6.49
N ILE A 9 35.67 40.79 5.77
CA ILE A 9 35.04 41.35 4.56
C ILE A 9 35.21 40.42 3.35
N ASN A 10 36.38 39.78 3.20
CA ASN A 10 36.60 38.85 2.09
C ASN A 10 35.79 37.55 2.24
N ARG A 11 35.47 37.15 3.48
CA ARG A 11 34.64 35.98 3.77
C ARG A 11 33.14 36.24 3.55
N LEU A 12 32.68 37.48 3.75
CA LEU A 12 31.30 37.87 3.48
C LEU A 12 30.99 37.91 1.98
N VAL A 13 31.95 38.36 1.16
CA VAL A 13 31.82 38.38 -0.31
C VAL A 13 31.83 36.96 -0.86
N GLU A 14 32.72 36.09 -0.37
CA GLU A 14 32.76 34.66 -0.75
C GLU A 14 31.48 33.92 -0.36
N PHE A 15 30.96 34.15 0.86
CA PHE A 15 29.67 33.60 1.28
C PHE A 15 28.50 34.16 0.46
N GLY A 16 28.50 35.46 0.13
CA GLY A 16 27.46 36.11 -0.68
C GLY A 16 27.41 35.59 -2.11
N LEU A 17 28.56 35.36 -2.73
CA LEU A 17 28.66 34.75 -4.07
C LEU A 17 28.27 33.26 -4.03
N GLY A 18 28.67 32.54 -2.99
CA GLY A 18 28.29 31.13 -2.79
C GLY A 18 26.78 30.95 -2.61
N VAL A 19 26.12 31.80 -1.83
CA VAL A 19 24.65 31.77 -1.64
C VAL A 19 23.92 32.18 -2.93
N ALA A 20 24.42 33.15 -3.69
CA ALA A 20 23.80 33.56 -4.96
C ALA A 20 23.83 32.45 -6.02
N VAL A 21 24.95 31.73 -6.14
CA VAL A 21 25.07 30.55 -7.03
C VAL A 21 24.24 29.39 -6.48
N ALA A 22 24.20 29.19 -5.16
CA ALA A 22 23.38 28.15 -4.54
C ALA A 22 21.88 28.35 -4.80
N ARG A 23 21.36 29.59 -4.81
CA ARG A 23 19.95 29.87 -5.17
C ARG A 23 19.65 29.49 -6.62
N GLN A 24 20.52 29.89 -7.55
CA GLN A 24 20.36 29.56 -8.97
C GLN A 24 20.44 28.03 -9.21
N MET A 25 21.34 27.32 -8.53
CA MET A 25 21.43 25.87 -8.61
C MET A 25 20.22 25.18 -7.97
N THR A 26 19.72 25.69 -6.84
CA THR A 26 18.52 25.15 -6.17
C THR A 26 17.27 25.33 -7.04
N GLU A 27 17.11 26.48 -7.69
CA GLU A 27 16.01 26.72 -8.64
C GLU A 27 16.10 25.82 -9.88
N SER A 28 17.32 25.65 -10.43
CA SER A 28 17.57 24.76 -11.57
C SER A 28 17.32 23.29 -11.23
N MET A 29 17.71 22.86 -10.02
CA MET A 29 17.49 21.49 -9.54
C MET A 29 16.02 21.24 -9.18
N ASN A 30 15.31 22.23 -8.65
CA ASN A 30 13.87 22.17 -8.41
C ASN A 30 13.08 22.04 -9.72
N GLN A 31 13.49 22.73 -10.79
CA GLN A 31 12.90 22.55 -12.12
C GLN A 31 13.26 21.19 -12.74
N ALA A 32 14.48 20.68 -12.56
CA ALA A 32 14.88 19.37 -13.07
C ALA A 32 14.15 18.21 -12.37
N LEU A 33 13.88 18.31 -11.06
CA LEU A 33 13.06 17.33 -10.33
C LEU A 33 11.58 17.39 -10.75
N SER A 34 11.06 18.59 -11.03
CA SER A 34 9.67 18.78 -11.47
C SER A 34 9.42 18.34 -12.92
N ALA A 35 10.47 18.35 -13.76
CA ALA A 35 10.42 17.93 -15.16
C ALA A 35 10.75 16.43 -15.35
N THR A 36 11.26 15.75 -14.32
CA THR A 36 11.41 14.27 -14.33
C THR A 36 10.12 13.61 -13.88
N ARG A 37 9.01 13.89 -14.59
CA ARG A 37 7.91 12.93 -14.68
C ARG A 37 8.42 11.80 -15.56
N ILE A 38 8.84 10.71 -14.93
CA ILE A 38 8.97 9.42 -15.63
C ILE A 38 7.54 9.07 -16.08
N PRO A 39 7.23 9.04 -17.40
CA PRO A 39 5.94 8.57 -17.86
C PRO A 39 5.85 7.07 -17.55
N GLY A 40 5.29 6.69 -16.41
CA GLY A 40 5.05 5.29 -16.10
C GLY A 40 4.79 4.87 -14.66
N ILE A 41 5.06 5.67 -13.62
CA ILE A 41 4.84 5.20 -12.24
C ILE A 41 4.38 6.36 -11.34
N HIS A 42 3.13 6.79 -11.54
CA HIS A 42 2.37 7.54 -10.54
C HIS A 42 1.27 6.63 -9.99
N THR A 43 1.62 5.51 -9.36
CA THR A 43 0.65 4.81 -8.52
C THR A 43 0.70 5.47 -7.14
N PRO A 44 -0.37 6.14 -6.68
CA PRO A 44 -0.46 6.56 -5.29
C PRO A 44 -0.21 5.34 -4.39
N PRO A 45 0.40 5.51 -3.20
CA PRO A 45 0.56 4.40 -2.26
C PRO A 45 -0.81 3.78 -2.07
N ALA A 46 -0.96 2.52 -2.51
CA ALA A 46 -2.22 1.82 -2.44
C ALA A 46 -2.65 1.83 -0.98
N ALA A 47 -3.71 2.58 -0.67
CA ALA A 47 -4.34 2.50 0.63
C ALA A 47 -4.61 1.02 0.92
N PRO A 48 -4.40 0.54 2.16
CA PRO A 48 -4.65 -0.85 2.49
C PRO A 48 -6.09 -1.15 2.08
N THR A 49 -6.23 -1.99 1.04
CA THR A 49 -7.52 -2.44 0.56
C THR A 49 -8.06 -3.36 1.63
N LEU A 50 -8.79 -2.79 2.59
CA LEU A 50 -9.61 -3.54 3.51
C LEU A 50 -10.63 -4.28 2.65
N HIS A 51 -10.40 -5.57 2.43
CA HIS A 51 -11.31 -6.40 1.68
C HIS A 51 -12.40 -6.87 2.64
N HIS A 52 -13.57 -6.24 2.56
CA HIS A 52 -14.77 -6.65 3.27
C HIS A 52 -15.49 -7.69 2.43
N TYR A 53 -15.70 -8.89 2.97
CA TYR A 53 -16.39 -9.98 2.29
C TYR A 53 -17.68 -10.37 3.01
N HIS A 54 -18.70 -10.69 2.24
CA HIS A 54 -19.90 -11.34 2.71
C HIS A 54 -19.88 -12.80 2.27
N VAL A 55 -20.33 -13.69 3.14
CA VAL A 55 -20.32 -15.14 2.91
C VAL A 55 -21.72 -15.67 3.18
N LEU A 56 -22.21 -16.55 2.33
CA LEU A 56 -23.44 -17.28 2.58
C LEU A 56 -23.17 -18.45 3.53
N LEU A 57 -23.62 -18.34 4.78
CA LEU A 57 -23.54 -19.38 5.81
C LEU A 57 -24.95 -19.90 6.08
N ASP A 58 -25.18 -21.21 5.92
CA ASP A 58 -26.49 -21.84 6.15
C ASP A 58 -27.64 -21.16 5.36
N GLY A 59 -27.35 -20.74 4.13
CA GLY A 59 -28.31 -20.04 3.27
C GLY A 59 -28.59 -18.57 3.66
N LYS A 60 -27.88 -18.03 4.66
CA LYS A 60 -28.00 -16.63 5.09
C LYS A 60 -26.72 -15.85 4.79
N PRO A 61 -26.82 -14.64 4.21
CA PRO A 61 -25.65 -13.78 4.06
C PRO A 61 -25.17 -13.29 5.42
N ALA A 62 -23.89 -13.52 5.70
CA ALA A 62 -23.19 -13.06 6.90
C ALA A 62 -21.99 -12.19 6.51
N GLY A 63 -21.60 -11.26 7.38
CA GLY A 63 -20.49 -10.32 7.16
C GLY A 63 -20.92 -8.86 7.36
N PRO A 64 -20.06 -7.89 7.01
CA PRO A 64 -18.77 -8.05 6.33
C PRO A 64 -17.69 -8.65 7.23
N PHE A 65 -16.99 -9.66 6.72
CA PHE A 65 -15.84 -10.29 7.34
C PHE A 65 -14.54 -9.68 6.82
N THR A 66 -13.58 -9.55 7.72
CA THR A 66 -12.19 -9.23 7.40
C THR A 66 -11.41 -10.45 6.90
N GLU A 67 -10.20 -10.24 6.36
CA GLU A 67 -9.29 -11.32 5.97
C GLU A 67 -9.06 -12.34 7.10
N GLN A 68 -8.84 -11.85 8.31
CA GLN A 68 -8.60 -12.71 9.48
C GLN A 68 -9.84 -13.53 9.83
N GLU A 69 -11.03 -12.93 9.78
CA GLU A 69 -12.28 -13.65 10.02
C GLU A 69 -12.55 -14.70 8.95
N LEU A 70 -12.30 -14.38 7.67
CA LEU A 70 -12.39 -15.35 6.57
C LEU A 70 -11.45 -16.55 6.81
N SER A 71 -10.18 -16.30 7.18
CA SER A 71 -9.25 -17.37 7.52
C SER A 71 -9.78 -18.24 8.67
N ARG A 72 -10.37 -17.63 9.71
CA ARG A 72 -11.02 -18.39 10.80
C ARG A 72 -12.21 -19.21 10.32
N LEU A 73 -13.05 -18.68 9.43
CA LEU A 73 -14.18 -19.41 8.84
C LEU A 73 -13.72 -20.59 7.99
N ILE A 74 -12.64 -20.42 7.22
CA ILE A 74 -11.99 -21.47 6.42
C ILE A 74 -11.47 -22.57 7.34
N THR A 75 -10.68 -22.21 8.36
CA THR A 75 -10.10 -23.17 9.30
C THR A 75 -11.19 -23.85 10.15
N SER A 76 -12.31 -23.18 10.41
CA SER A 76 -13.48 -23.74 11.10
C SER A 76 -14.35 -24.62 10.20
N GLY A 77 -14.10 -24.69 8.88
CA GLY A 77 -14.92 -25.42 7.92
C GLY A 77 -16.27 -24.78 7.58
N GLN A 78 -16.56 -23.58 8.11
CA GLN A 78 -17.79 -22.84 7.81
C GLN A 78 -17.75 -22.19 6.42
N LEU A 79 -16.55 -21.84 5.95
CA LEU A 79 -16.31 -21.38 4.59
C LEU A 79 -15.56 -22.45 3.81
N SER A 80 -16.20 -22.95 2.77
CA SER A 80 -15.65 -23.94 1.85
C SER A 80 -15.53 -23.36 0.43
N LYS A 81 -14.83 -24.06 -0.46
CA LYS A 81 -14.67 -23.65 -1.86
C LYS A 81 -16.00 -23.46 -2.62
N ASP A 82 -17.04 -24.20 -2.22
CA ASP A 82 -18.39 -24.13 -2.79
C ASP A 82 -19.25 -23.01 -2.15
N SER A 83 -18.80 -22.42 -1.03
CA SER A 83 -19.53 -21.33 -0.36
C SER A 83 -19.63 -20.12 -1.27
N HIS A 84 -20.80 -19.49 -1.28
CA HIS A 84 -21.01 -18.26 -2.04
C HIS A 84 -20.44 -17.07 -1.25
N VAL A 85 -19.61 -16.29 -1.92
CA VAL A 85 -18.99 -15.08 -1.40
C VAL A 85 -19.36 -13.89 -2.27
N TRP A 86 -19.39 -12.71 -1.66
CA TRP A 86 -19.62 -11.46 -2.35
C TRP A 86 -18.79 -10.36 -1.70
N ARG A 87 -18.33 -9.40 -2.51
CA ARG A 87 -17.60 -8.23 -2.03
C ARG A 87 -18.06 -6.98 -2.78
N PRO A 88 -17.91 -5.78 -2.19
CA PRO A 88 -18.22 -4.55 -2.90
C PRO A 88 -17.38 -4.46 -4.19
N GLY A 89 -18.08 -4.25 -5.32
CA GLY A 89 -17.50 -4.29 -6.66
C GLY A 89 -17.82 -5.56 -7.46
N MET A 90 -18.35 -6.62 -6.85
CA MET A 90 -18.88 -7.78 -7.58
C MET A 90 -20.33 -7.54 -8.05
N ALA A 91 -20.62 -7.99 -9.28
CA ALA A 91 -21.97 -7.89 -9.86
C ALA A 91 -23.00 -8.83 -9.22
N LYS A 92 -22.55 -9.98 -8.70
CA LYS A 92 -23.39 -11.02 -8.09
C LYS A 92 -22.56 -11.82 -7.08
N TRP A 93 -23.23 -12.60 -6.24
CA TRP A 93 -22.58 -13.64 -5.44
C TRP A 93 -21.90 -14.64 -6.35
N ASP A 94 -20.68 -15.01 -6.00
CA ASP A 94 -19.87 -15.96 -6.76
C ASP A 94 -19.29 -17.01 -5.81
N LYS A 95 -18.80 -18.13 -6.34
CA LYS A 95 -18.22 -19.18 -5.48
C LYS A 95 -16.86 -18.74 -4.96
N ALA A 96 -16.56 -19.14 -3.72
CA ALA A 96 -15.26 -18.95 -3.10
C ALA A 96 -14.10 -19.50 -3.96
N GLU A 97 -14.32 -20.58 -4.71
CA GLU A 97 -13.32 -21.16 -5.62
C GLU A 97 -12.96 -20.28 -6.83
N ASN A 98 -13.86 -19.38 -7.25
CA ASN A 98 -13.61 -18.49 -8.38
C ASN A 98 -12.89 -17.20 -7.95
N ASP A 99 -12.89 -16.89 -6.65
CA ASP A 99 -12.21 -15.72 -6.13
C ASP A 99 -10.77 -16.08 -5.71
N ALA A 100 -9.80 -15.59 -6.48
CA ALA A 100 -8.38 -15.85 -6.27
C ALA A 100 -7.86 -15.41 -4.89
N TYR A 101 -8.50 -14.40 -4.27
CA TYR A 101 -8.13 -13.96 -2.93
C TYR A 101 -8.55 -15.00 -1.89
N ILE A 102 -9.76 -15.55 -1.99
CA ILE A 102 -10.20 -16.63 -1.11
C ILE A 102 -9.35 -17.88 -1.30
N LEU A 103 -9.03 -18.27 -2.54
CA LEU A 103 -8.10 -19.37 -2.82
C LEU A 103 -6.74 -19.18 -2.13
N ARG A 104 -6.21 -17.95 -2.16
CA ARG A 104 -4.97 -17.61 -1.45
C ARG A 104 -5.12 -17.76 0.07
N LEU A 105 -6.24 -17.33 0.66
CA LEU A 105 -6.50 -17.53 2.09
C LEU A 105 -6.61 -19.00 2.46
N VAL A 106 -7.25 -19.82 1.63
CA VAL A 106 -7.32 -21.27 1.83
C VAL A 106 -5.94 -21.91 1.75
N ALA A 107 -5.07 -21.45 0.85
CA ALA A 107 -3.69 -21.95 0.74
C ALA A 107 -2.78 -21.47 1.90
N LEU A 108 -3.06 -20.31 2.49
CA LEU A 108 -2.33 -19.76 3.63
C LEU A 108 -2.82 -20.31 4.97
N SER A 109 -4.09 -20.70 5.08
CA SER A 109 -4.57 -21.48 6.21
C SER A 109 -3.91 -22.86 6.12
N PRO A 110 -3.17 -23.30 7.15
CA PRO A 110 -2.63 -24.66 7.16
C PRO A 110 -3.80 -25.62 6.93
N PRO A 111 -3.68 -26.60 6.01
CA PRO A 111 -4.73 -27.58 5.82
C PRO A 111 -5.02 -28.21 7.19
N PRO A 112 -6.30 -28.41 7.56
CA PRO A 112 -6.60 -29.16 8.76
C PRO A 112 -5.88 -30.51 8.64
N PHE A 113 -5.21 -30.94 9.71
CA PHE A 113 -4.69 -32.31 9.77
C PHE A 113 -5.88 -33.25 9.60
N SER A 114 -6.10 -33.75 8.39
CA SER A 114 -6.88 -34.95 8.19
C SER A 114 -6.01 -36.07 8.73
N ALA A 115 -6.19 -36.41 10.00
CA ALA A 115 -5.90 -37.75 10.46
C ALA A 115 -6.91 -38.68 9.76
N GLU A 116 -6.71 -38.94 8.46
CA GLU A 116 -7.29 -40.14 7.85
C GLU A 116 -6.65 -41.34 8.56
N GLY A 117 -7.53 -42.19 9.11
CA GLY A 117 -7.16 -43.32 9.95
C GLY A 117 -6.58 -44.51 9.20
#